data_AF-A0A1G1M975-F1
#
_entry.id   AF-A0A1G1M975-F1
#
_cell.length_a   1.000
_cell.length_b   1.000
_cell.length_c   1.000
_cell.angle_alpha   90.00
_cell.angle_beta   90.00
_cell.angle_gamma   90.00
#
_symmetry.space_group_name_H-M   'P 1'
#
loop_
_entity.id
_entity.type
_entity.pdbx_description
1 polymer ?
#
loop_
_entity_poly.entity_id
_entity_poly.type
_entity_poly.pdbx_seq_one_letter_code
_entity_poly.pdbx_strand_id
1 'polypeptide(L)'
;MIPYDGKPNSTTRLYPLKDLEAGLARLKTKQTLFIFDGGVLSIGPGGAAKHKGPRWSSSKSPVLHLIGTTGLRNGLEPVKLRHGLFTYYLLRGLKGEADTNVDGDVTLSKLTTFIGRAVPAAAKQDFNQEQRPLIVLRMLPSSRSAGLVLTKSASAR
;
A
#
# COMPACT_ATOMS: atom_id res chain seq x y z
N MET A 1 13.03 -4.42 -5.65
CA MET A 1 12.57 -5.42 -4.68
C MET A 1 13.71 -6.35 -4.36
N ILE A 2 13.82 -6.76 -3.10
CA ILE A 2 14.85 -7.69 -2.61
C ILE A 2 14.16 -9.06 -2.51
N PRO A 3 14.47 -10.02 -3.41
CA PRO A 3 13.99 -11.39 -3.29
C PRO A 3 14.62 -12.08 -2.06
N TYR A 4 14.11 -13.26 -1.70
CA TYR A 4 14.58 -14.01 -0.53
C TYR A 4 16.09 -14.29 -0.54
N ASP A 5 16.67 -14.55 -1.71
CA ASP A 5 18.11 -14.79 -1.92
C ASP A 5 18.90 -13.51 -2.27
N GLY A 6 18.24 -12.36 -2.28
CA GLY A 6 18.84 -11.05 -2.50
C GLY A 6 19.56 -10.52 -1.25
N LYS A 7 20.55 -9.65 -1.46
CA LYS A 7 21.28 -9.01 -0.35
C LYS A 7 21.23 -7.49 -0.50
N PRO A 8 20.98 -6.71 0.58
CA PRO A 8 20.95 -5.24 0.50
C PRO A 8 22.26 -4.61 0.02
N ASN A 9 23.39 -5.30 0.16
CA ASN A 9 24.71 -4.85 -0.28
C ASN A 9 25.09 -5.32 -1.71
N SER A 10 24.20 -6.01 -2.42
CA SER A 10 24.44 -6.50 -3.78
C SER A 10 23.25 -6.19 -4.67
N THR A 11 23.50 -5.48 -5.77
CA THR A 11 22.45 -5.10 -6.72
C THR A 11 22.16 -6.19 -7.76
N THR A 12 23.01 -7.22 -7.86
CA THR A 12 22.95 -8.26 -8.91
C THR A 12 21.71 -9.14 -8.84
N ARG A 13 21.11 -9.30 -7.64
CA ARG A 13 19.91 -10.13 -7.41
C ARG A 13 18.66 -9.32 -7.09
N LEU A 14 18.66 -8.02 -7.36
CA LEU A 14 17.49 -7.17 -7.11
C LEU A 14 16.54 -7.20 -8.31
N TYR A 15 15.23 -7.22 -8.02
CA TYR A 15 14.22 -7.06 -9.06
C TYR A 15 13.84 -5.58 -9.22
N PRO A 16 14.10 -4.92 -10.37
CA PRO A 16 13.86 -3.49 -10.52
C PRO A 16 12.37 -3.11 -10.44
N LEU A 17 12.05 -2.04 -9.70
CA LEU A 17 10.66 -1.55 -9.60
C LEU A 17 10.09 -1.15 -10.97
N LYS A 18 10.94 -0.62 -11.87
CA LYS A 18 10.55 -0.30 -13.26
C LYS A 18 10.07 -1.52 -14.06
N ASP A 19 10.62 -2.70 -13.78
CA ASP A 19 10.28 -3.93 -14.50
C ASP A 19 8.99 -4.53 -13.93
N LEU A 20 8.77 -4.39 -12.61
CA LEU A 20 7.47 -4.64 -11.99
C LEU A 20 6.38 -3.78 -12.64
N GLU A 21 6.60 -2.46 -12.69
CA GLU A 21 5.69 -1.50 -13.32
C GLU A 21 5.40 -1.85 -14.78
N ALA A 22 6.44 -2.19 -15.55
CA ALA A 22 6.28 -2.61 -16.94
C ALA A 22 5.48 -3.92 -17.04
N GLY A 23 5.64 -4.84 -16.10
CA GLY A 23 4.84 -6.07 -15.98
C GLY A 23 3.37 -5.77 -15.75
N LEU A 24 3.06 -4.95 -14.73
CA LEU A 24 1.71 -4.54 -14.38
C LEU A 24 1.02 -3.79 -15.54
N ALA A 25 1.77 -2.95 -16.26
CA ALA A 25 1.26 -2.20 -17.42
C ALA A 25 0.89 -3.07 -18.62
N ARG A 26 1.40 -4.31 -18.72
CA ARG A 26 1.05 -5.25 -19.81
C ARG A 26 -0.23 -6.05 -19.51
N LEU A 27 -0.75 -5.99 -18.30
CA LEU A 27 -1.93 -6.76 -17.92
C LEU A 27 -3.18 -6.21 -18.63
N LYS A 28 -3.89 -7.07 -19.36
CA LYS A 28 -5.18 -6.75 -19.98
C LYS A 28 -6.31 -6.86 -18.95
N THR A 29 -6.32 -5.96 -17.97
CA THR A 29 -7.32 -5.95 -16.88
C THR A 29 -8.17 -4.69 -16.93
N LYS A 30 -9.40 -4.78 -16.41
CA LYS A 30 -10.26 -3.60 -16.22
C LYS A 30 -9.71 -2.64 -15.16
N GLN A 31 -9.06 -3.21 -14.14
CA GLN A 31 -8.44 -2.48 -13.04
C GLN A 31 -7.35 -3.35 -12.41
N THR A 32 -6.21 -2.75 -12.08
CA THR A 32 -5.15 -3.40 -11.31
C THR A 32 -4.96 -2.64 -10.00
N LEU A 33 -5.09 -3.35 -8.88
CA LEU A 33 -4.76 -2.86 -7.55
C LEU A 33 -3.45 -3.50 -7.11
N PHE A 34 -2.41 -2.69 -6.95
CA PHE A 34 -1.14 -3.11 -6.39
C PHE A 34 -1.04 -2.70 -4.92
N ILE A 35 -0.89 -3.69 -4.05
CA ILE A 35 -0.72 -3.49 -2.60
C ILE A 35 0.68 -3.95 -2.23
N PHE A 36 1.43 -3.09 -1.55
CA PHE A 36 2.78 -3.40 -1.08
C PHE A 36 2.88 -3.08 0.40
N ASP A 37 3.09 -4.10 1.22
CA ASP A 37 3.43 -3.95 2.63
C ASP A 37 4.89 -4.36 2.83
N GLY A 38 5.76 -3.38 2.95
CA GLY A 38 7.19 -3.61 3.05
C GLY A 38 7.96 -2.34 3.34
N GLY A 39 9.18 -2.53 3.84
CA GLY A 39 10.14 -1.45 4.07
C GLY A 39 10.84 -1.00 2.79
N VAL A 40 11.32 0.24 2.80
CA VAL A 40 12.18 0.77 1.75
C VAL A 40 13.55 1.07 2.33
N LEU A 41 14.56 0.39 1.79
CA LEU A 41 15.96 0.55 2.19
C LEU A 41 16.72 1.38 1.16
N SER A 42 17.64 2.21 1.63
CA SER A 42 18.65 2.83 0.78
C SER A 42 19.77 1.81 0.54
N ILE A 43 20.11 1.60 -0.73
CA ILE A 43 21.16 0.67 -1.17
C ILE A 43 22.28 1.48 -1.83
N GLY A 44 23.50 1.38 -1.29
CA GLY A 44 24.70 2.03 -1.84
C GLY A 44 25.48 2.90 -0.83
N PRO A 45 26.73 3.28 -1.16
CA PRO A 45 27.52 4.18 -0.32
C PRO A 45 26.93 5.60 -0.36
N GLY A 46 26.52 6.13 0.80
CA GLY A 46 25.97 7.50 0.89
C GLY A 46 24.91 7.76 1.96
N GLY A 47 24.38 6.72 2.61
CA GLY A 47 23.38 6.85 3.68
C GLY A 47 22.01 7.32 3.20
N ALA A 48 20.96 7.10 4.02
CA ALA A 48 19.57 7.37 3.65
C ALA A 48 19.29 8.84 3.24
N ALA A 49 20.11 9.80 3.71
CA ALA A 49 19.91 11.22 3.49
C ALA A 49 20.07 11.69 2.02
N LYS A 50 20.74 10.91 1.15
CA LYS A 50 20.99 11.29 -0.26
C LYS A 50 20.00 10.69 -1.27
N HIS A 51 19.10 9.81 -0.83
CA HIS A 51 18.25 9.05 -1.74
C HIS A 51 16.79 9.47 -1.66
N LYS A 52 16.22 9.93 -2.79
CA LYS A 52 14.77 10.10 -2.93
C LYS A 52 14.11 8.71 -2.86
N GLY A 53 13.01 8.60 -2.14
CA GLY A 53 12.24 7.35 -2.04
C GLY A 53 11.79 6.81 -3.40
N PRO A 54 11.39 5.54 -3.48
CA PRO A 54 10.99 4.89 -4.72
C PRO A 54 9.83 5.63 -5.39
N ARG A 55 9.90 5.71 -6.71
CA ARG A 55 8.79 6.17 -7.54
C ARG A 55 7.86 4.98 -7.78
N TRP A 56 6.79 4.93 -6.99
CA TRP A 56 5.78 3.87 -7.02
C TRP A 56 4.82 3.94 -8.21
N SER A 57 4.96 4.88 -9.13
CA SER A 57 4.12 4.91 -10.32
C SER A 57 4.88 5.37 -11.56
N SER A 58 4.59 4.69 -12.67
CA SER A 58 4.99 5.12 -14.01
C SER A 58 3.85 5.88 -14.71
N SER A 59 4.19 6.84 -15.57
CA SER A 59 3.24 7.75 -16.23
C SER A 59 2.33 7.10 -17.29
N LYS A 60 2.31 5.76 -17.42
CA LYS A 60 1.66 5.06 -18.54
C LYS A 60 0.60 4.03 -18.14
N SER A 61 0.50 3.62 -16.86
CA SER A 61 -0.38 2.52 -16.44
C SER A 61 -1.54 2.96 -15.54
N PRO A 62 -2.75 2.39 -15.65
CA PRO A 62 -3.89 2.63 -14.76
C PRO A 62 -3.83 1.76 -13.49
N VAL A 63 -2.64 1.60 -12.89
CA VAL A 63 -2.45 0.81 -11.67
C VAL A 63 -2.65 1.71 -10.46
N LEU A 64 -3.52 1.27 -9.55
CA LEU A 64 -3.71 1.92 -8.26
C LEU A 64 -2.75 1.32 -7.25
N HIS A 65 -1.98 2.16 -6.56
CA HIS A 65 -0.98 1.69 -5.60
C HIS A 65 -1.39 2.02 -4.18
N LEU A 66 -1.38 1.01 -3.31
CA LEU A 66 -1.50 1.12 -1.85
C LEU A 66 -0.21 0.63 -1.23
N ILE A 67 0.63 1.55 -0.77
CA ILE A 67 1.93 1.23 -0.19
C ILE A 67 1.84 1.47 1.32
N GLY A 68 2.16 0.45 2.11
CA GLY A 68 2.01 0.49 3.57
C GLY A 68 2.92 1.49 4.28
N THR A 69 3.96 1.97 3.60
CA THR A 69 4.94 2.93 4.11
C THR A 69 5.18 4.07 3.12
N THR A 70 5.72 5.17 3.62
CA THR A 70 6.16 6.34 2.84
C THR A 70 7.66 6.56 3.05
N GLY A 71 8.37 6.92 1.97
CA GLY A 71 9.80 7.24 2.02
C GLY A 71 10.69 6.03 2.32
N LEU A 72 11.81 6.28 3.01
CA LEU A 72 12.79 5.28 3.44
C LEU A 72 12.49 4.81 4.88
N ARG A 73 11.36 4.13 5.07
CA ARG A 73 10.90 3.66 6.38
C ARG A 73 10.50 2.20 6.33
N ASN A 74 10.61 1.53 7.47
CA ASN A 74 10.03 0.21 7.70
C ASN A 74 8.56 0.35 8.12
N GLY A 75 7.75 -0.67 7.84
CA GLY A 75 6.42 -0.78 8.42
C GLY A 75 6.52 -1.13 9.90
N LEU A 76 5.50 -0.77 10.69
CA LEU A 76 5.38 -1.25 12.05
C LEU A 76 4.87 -2.69 12.02
N GLU A 77 5.55 -3.58 12.75
CA GLU A 77 5.22 -5.01 12.81
C GLU A 77 5.04 -5.48 14.28
N PRO A 78 3.98 -5.04 14.97
CA PRO A 78 3.77 -5.41 16.36
C PRO A 78 3.36 -6.88 16.48
N VAL A 79 4.07 -7.66 17.30
CA VAL A 79 3.77 -9.09 17.54
C VAL A 79 2.31 -9.29 17.95
N LYS A 80 1.76 -8.39 18.78
CA LYS A 80 0.37 -8.43 19.24
C LYS A 80 -0.68 -8.42 18.12
N LEU A 81 -0.36 -7.81 16.97
CA LEU A 81 -1.28 -7.71 15.84
C LEU A 81 -1.19 -8.93 14.90
N ARG A 82 -0.17 -9.79 15.06
CA ARG A 82 0.16 -10.93 14.18
C ARG A 82 0.34 -10.57 12.69
N HIS A 83 0.35 -9.28 12.37
CA HIS A 83 0.49 -8.68 11.06
C HIS A 83 1.21 -7.34 11.20
N GLY A 84 1.78 -6.84 10.10
CA GLY A 84 2.15 -5.42 10.00
C GLY A 84 0.94 -4.52 10.25
N LEU A 85 1.15 -3.34 10.83
CA LEU A 85 0.09 -2.39 11.17
C LEU A 85 -0.76 -2.03 9.94
N PHE A 86 -0.13 -1.85 8.79
CA PHE A 86 -0.83 -1.60 7.54
C PHE A 86 -1.71 -2.79 7.15
N THR A 87 -1.15 -4.00 7.05
CA THR A 87 -1.94 -5.20 6.74
C THR A 87 -3.07 -5.41 7.75
N TYR A 88 -2.84 -5.17 9.05
CA TYR A 88 -3.86 -5.28 10.08
C TYR A 88 -5.08 -4.39 9.80
N TYR A 89 -4.86 -3.11 9.53
CA TYR A 89 -5.95 -2.19 9.22
C TYR A 89 -6.53 -2.40 7.81
N LEU A 90 -5.74 -2.84 6.83
CA LEU A 90 -6.26 -3.25 5.53
C LEU A 90 -7.31 -4.35 5.68
N LEU A 91 -7.01 -5.38 6.46
CA LEU A 91 -7.92 -6.51 6.72
C LEU A 91 -9.16 -6.07 7.52
N ARG A 92 -9.00 -5.18 8.51
CA ARG A 92 -10.15 -4.62 9.26
C ARG A 92 -11.09 -3.82 8.35
N GLY A 93 -10.54 -2.97 7.49
CA GLY A 93 -11.32 -2.21 6.52
C GLY A 93 -12.11 -3.13 5.58
N LEU A 94 -11.45 -4.14 5.00
CA LEU A 94 -12.09 -5.14 4.14
C LEU A 94 -13.13 -6.02 4.85
N LYS A 95 -13.03 -6.20 6.18
CA LYS A 95 -14.03 -6.91 6.98
C LYS A 95 -15.30 -6.09 7.25
N GLY A 96 -15.31 -4.80 6.90
CA GLY A 96 -16.50 -3.95 7.00
C GLY A 96 -16.28 -2.65 7.77
N GLU A 97 -15.15 -2.47 8.46
CA GLU A 97 -14.92 -1.23 9.23
C GLU A 97 -14.74 0.02 8.35
N ALA A 98 -14.46 -0.19 7.07
CA ALA A 98 -14.43 0.90 6.09
C ALA A 98 -15.84 1.31 5.62
N ASP A 99 -16.90 0.55 5.91
CA ASP A 99 -18.28 0.85 5.52
C ASP A 99 -18.94 1.89 6.45
N THR A 100 -18.49 3.14 6.36
CA THR A 100 -18.91 4.19 7.30
C THR A 100 -20.33 4.72 7.09
N ASN A 101 -20.93 4.50 5.91
CA ASN A 101 -22.31 4.88 5.61
C ASN A 101 -23.28 3.69 5.68
N VAL A 102 -22.80 2.51 6.06
CA VAL A 102 -23.62 1.32 6.38
C VAL A 102 -24.51 0.89 5.21
N ASP A 103 -23.98 0.99 3.98
CA ASP A 103 -24.70 0.52 2.78
C ASP A 103 -24.36 -0.95 2.44
N GLY A 104 -23.50 -1.58 3.24
CA GLY A 104 -23.07 -2.97 3.09
C GLY A 104 -21.91 -3.16 2.12
N ASP A 105 -21.45 -2.13 1.41
CA ASP A 105 -20.38 -2.24 0.42
C ASP A 105 -19.09 -1.54 0.90
N VAL A 106 -17.98 -2.27 0.98
CA VAL A 106 -16.65 -1.65 1.15
C VAL A 106 -16.08 -1.35 -0.22
N THR A 107 -16.18 -0.08 -0.64
CA THR A 107 -15.56 0.38 -1.88
C THR A 107 -14.09 0.72 -1.70
N LEU A 108 -13.37 0.83 -2.82
CA LEU A 108 -11.97 1.26 -2.81
C LEU A 108 -11.78 2.65 -2.20
N SER A 109 -12.67 3.60 -2.49
CA SER A 109 -12.64 4.94 -1.87
C SER A 109 -12.80 4.87 -0.35
N LYS A 110 -13.75 4.05 0.11
CA LYS A 110 -13.98 3.81 1.55
C LYS A 110 -12.76 3.19 2.21
N LEU A 111 -12.20 2.13 1.61
CA LEU A 111 -11.02 1.44 2.14
C LEU A 111 -9.80 2.36 2.21
N THR A 112 -9.50 3.10 1.15
CA THR A 112 -8.36 4.03 1.13
C THR A 112 -8.53 5.16 2.16
N THR A 113 -9.75 5.69 2.30
CA THR A 113 -10.08 6.68 3.35
C THR A 113 -9.89 6.11 4.75
N PHE A 114 -10.38 4.89 5.00
CA PHE A 114 -10.24 4.21 6.27
C PHE A 114 -8.77 4.00 6.65
N ILE A 115 -7.99 3.38 5.76
CA ILE A 115 -6.58 3.09 5.99
C ILE A 115 -5.78 4.38 6.20
N GLY A 116 -6.05 5.41 5.39
CA GLY A 116 -5.38 6.72 5.49
C GLY A 116 -5.60 7.44 6.82
N ARG A 117 -6.68 7.12 7.55
CA ARG A 117 -6.98 7.66 8.88
C ARG A 117 -6.51 6.73 10.00
N ALA A 118 -6.84 5.44 9.90
CA ALA A 118 -6.66 4.47 10.96
C ALA A 118 -5.19 4.11 11.21
N VAL A 119 -4.39 3.95 10.15
CA VAL A 119 -2.97 3.58 10.29
C VAL A 119 -2.15 4.68 10.99
N PRO A 120 -2.22 5.96 10.58
CA PRO A 120 -1.49 7.02 11.29
C PRO A 120 -1.95 7.22 12.73
N ALA A 121 -3.26 7.12 12.98
CA ALA A 121 -3.80 7.23 14.34
C ALA A 121 -3.27 6.12 15.25
N ALA A 122 -3.35 4.86 14.83
CA ALA A 122 -2.86 3.73 15.59
C ALA A 122 -1.34 3.74 15.78
N ALA A 123 -0.58 4.10 14.73
CA ALA A 123 0.87 4.26 14.83
C ALA A 123 1.25 5.24 15.95
N LYS A 124 0.52 6.37 16.02
CA LYS A 124 0.77 7.40 17.02
C LYS A 124 0.29 7.00 18.42
N GLN A 125 -0.93 6.49 18.54
CA GLN A 125 -1.58 6.20 19.83
C GLN A 125 -0.99 4.97 20.51
N ASP A 126 -0.77 3.88 19.76
CA ASP A 126 -0.42 2.58 20.35
C ASP A 126 1.09 2.32 20.41
N PHE A 127 1.87 3.07 19.62
CA PHE A 127 3.31 2.83 19.45
C PHE A 127 4.15 4.10 19.58
N ASN A 128 3.55 5.29 19.63
CA ASN A 128 4.24 6.58 19.56
C ASN A 128 5.22 6.66 18.37
N GLN A 129 4.84 6.05 17.24
CA GLN A 129 5.60 6.02 15.99
C GLN A 129 4.81 6.69 14.86
N GLU A 130 5.46 6.90 13.72
CA GLU A 130 4.78 7.38 12.51
C GLU A 130 4.74 6.28 11.44
N GLN A 131 3.53 5.98 10.96
CA GLN A 131 3.33 5.23 9.73
C GLN A 131 2.20 5.86 8.94
N ARG A 132 2.52 6.33 7.73
CA ARG A 132 1.56 6.92 6.79
C ARG A 132 1.60 6.10 5.51
N PRO A 133 0.51 5.40 5.15
CA PRO A 133 0.41 4.72 3.87
C PRO A 133 0.44 5.71 2.71
N LEU A 134 1.15 5.36 1.63
CA LEU A 134 1.10 6.10 0.37
C LEU A 134 0.00 5.52 -0.51
N ILE A 135 -0.97 6.37 -0.86
CA ILE A 135 -2.05 6.03 -1.78
C ILE A 135 -1.79 6.79 -3.07
N VAL A 136 -1.46 6.07 -4.15
CA VAL A 136 -1.29 6.67 -5.48
C VAL A 136 -2.49 6.32 -6.34
N LEU A 137 -3.46 7.24 -6.35
CA LEU A 137 -4.57 7.23 -7.28
C LEU A 137 -4.13 8.02 -8.51
N ARG A 138 -3.81 7.36 -9.62
CA ARG A 138 -3.78 8.09 -10.88
C ARG A 138 -5.21 8.20 -11.35
N MET A 139 -5.73 9.43 -11.39
CA MET A 139 -7.09 9.72 -11.86
C MET A 139 -7.27 9.08 -13.23
N LEU A 140 -7.95 7.93 -13.29
CA LEU A 140 -8.65 7.59 -14.51
C LEU A 140 -9.76 8.64 -14.67
N PRO A 141 -10.06 9.09 -15.90
CA PRO A 141 -11.11 10.09 -16.15
C PRO A 141 -12.53 9.63 -15.80
N SER A 142 -12.72 8.59 -14.98
CA SER A 142 -14.04 8.12 -14.61
C SER A 142 -14.08 7.69 -13.14
N SER A 143 -15.10 8.21 -12.47
CA SER A 143 -15.66 7.85 -11.17
C SER A 143 -15.80 6.34 -10.87
N ARG A 144 -15.53 5.44 -11.83
CA ARG A 144 -15.73 3.99 -11.71
C ARG A 144 -14.76 3.30 -10.76
N SER A 145 -13.50 3.73 -10.68
CA SER A 145 -12.49 3.04 -9.86
C SER A 145 -12.67 3.30 -8.35
N ALA A 146 -13.16 4.48 -7.98
CA ALA A 146 -13.46 4.84 -6.60
C ALA A 146 -14.67 4.06 -6.04
N GLY A 147 -15.65 3.77 -6.90
CA GLY A 147 -16.83 2.95 -6.59
C GLY A 147 -16.62 1.44 -6.74
N LEU A 148 -15.39 0.96 -7.01
CA LEU A 148 -15.12 -0.48 -7.06
C LEU A 148 -15.41 -1.09 -5.68
N VAL A 149 -16.44 -1.93 -5.59
CA VAL A 149 -16.74 -2.72 -4.39
C VAL A 149 -15.69 -3.81 -4.26
N LEU A 150 -15.00 -3.83 -3.12
CA LEU A 150 -13.95 -4.81 -2.80
C LEU A 150 -14.51 -5.95 -1.96
N THR A 151 -15.38 -5.65 -1.00
CA THR A 151 -16.08 -6.64 -0.18
C THR A 151 -17.48 -6.14 0.15
N LYS A 152 -18.35 -7.06 0.54
CA LYS A 152 -19.63 -6.76 1.18
C LYS A 152 -19.52 -7.03 2.67
N SER A 153 -19.89 -6.07 3.50
CA SER A 153 -19.88 -6.20 4.95
C SER A 153 -20.94 -7.21 5.39
N ALA A 154 -20.55 -8.16 6.24
CA ALA A 154 -21.48 -9.14 6.81
C ALA A 154 -22.45 -8.52 7.83
N SER A 155 -22.13 -7.33 8.37
CA SER A 155 -22.98 -6.63 9.35
C SER A 155 -24.29 -6.06 8.78
N ALA A 156 -24.53 -6.19 7.47
CA ALA A 156 -25.76 -5.78 6.80
C ALA A 156 -26.77 -6.93 6.60
N ARG A 157 -26.60 -8.06 7.31
CA ARG A 157 -27.55 -9.19 7.34
C ARG A 157 -28.24 -9.30 8.70
#